data_AF-A0AAE0L3W3-F1
#
_entry.id   AF-A0AAE0L3W3-F1
#
_cell.length_a   1.000
_cell.length_b   1.000
_cell.length_c   1.000
_cell.angle_alpha   90.00
_cell.angle_beta   90.00
_cell.angle_gamma   90.00
#
_symmetry.space_group_name_H-M   'P 1'
#
loop_
_entity.id
_entity.type
_entity.pdbx_description
1 polymer ?
#
loop_
_entity_poly.entity_id
_entity_poly.type
_entity_poly.pdbx_seq_one_letter_code
_entity_poly.pdbx_strand_id
1 'polypeptide(L)'
;MSKVCDHCGEPEGADALKVAAWKTHKKECKRISAQKQGSALPDSEAELRKGWANGLSRDDRYEWLTDCFRMRMDDLYCWGGGELRGVMDPEATPKSVSEEFWIFSKLAVKNKVLPEVWDWKAFLTKASGLVPYAFEKADAKEKYGRENVFSGMLGGRSLRCTGELIYGSSVMGYNPSPDESAFFNAIAETELFEHDEEGSTHEEDDDDRANACADVGGLEVWLNFCEELTKNPGPNIHQSDL
;
A
#
# COMPACT_ATOMS: atom_id res chain seq x y z
N MET A 1 -21.61 4.54 -38.10
CA MET A 1 -20.58 4.43 -37.04
C MET A 1 -20.02 3.01 -37.09
N SER A 2 -18.73 2.87 -37.36
CA SER A 2 -18.08 1.55 -37.39
C SER A 2 -17.95 1.03 -35.96
N LYS A 3 -18.31 -0.24 -35.72
CA LYS A 3 -18.04 -0.88 -34.43
C LYS A 3 -16.54 -1.12 -34.30
N VAL A 4 -16.02 -1.07 -33.09
CA VAL A 4 -14.61 -1.36 -32.77
C VAL A 4 -14.58 -2.49 -31.75
N CYS A 5 -13.54 -3.31 -31.80
CA CYS A 5 -13.36 -4.39 -30.83
C CYS A 5 -12.98 -3.81 -29.47
N ASP A 6 -13.77 -4.09 -28.42
CA ASP A 6 -13.53 -3.56 -27.07
C ASP A 6 -12.17 -3.97 -26.46
N HIS A 7 -11.52 -5.02 -26.98
CA HIS A 7 -10.23 -5.51 -26.46
C HIS A 7 -9.00 -4.93 -27.14
N CYS A 8 -9.06 -4.60 -28.43
CA CYS A 8 -7.91 -4.11 -29.19
C CYS A 8 -8.13 -2.73 -29.81
N GLY A 9 -9.36 -2.22 -29.82
CA GLY A 9 -9.72 -0.91 -30.39
C GLY A 9 -9.70 -0.84 -31.92
N GLU A 10 -9.42 -1.96 -32.61
CA GLU A 10 -9.42 -2.00 -34.07
C GLU A 10 -10.85 -2.00 -34.63
N PRO A 11 -11.07 -1.40 -35.82
CA PRO A 11 -12.37 -1.43 -36.48
C PRO A 11 -12.82 -2.87 -36.71
N GLU A 12 -14.01 -3.21 -36.23
CA GLU A 12 -14.68 -4.43 -36.61
C GLU A 12 -15.08 -4.31 -38.09
N GLY A 13 -14.41 -5.06 -38.96
CA GLY A 13 -14.93 -5.29 -40.30
C GLY A 13 -16.37 -5.80 -40.20
N ALA A 14 -17.22 -5.50 -41.18
CA ALA A 14 -18.67 -5.75 -41.13
C ALA A 14 -19.08 -7.22 -40.80
N ASP A 15 -18.15 -8.17 -40.89
CA ASP A 15 -18.33 -9.60 -40.59
C ASP A 15 -17.76 -10.07 -39.22
N ALA A 16 -17.15 -9.20 -38.41
CA ALA A 16 -16.46 -9.59 -37.17
C ALA A 16 -17.40 -10.16 -36.07
N LEU A 17 -18.71 -9.91 -36.18
CA LEU A 17 -19.74 -10.43 -35.26
C LEU A 17 -20.13 -11.90 -35.52
N LYS A 18 -19.60 -12.54 -36.58
CA LYS A 18 -19.83 -13.98 -36.83
C LYS A 18 -18.83 -14.81 -36.02
N VAL A 19 -19.33 -15.80 -35.27
CA VAL A 19 -18.53 -16.73 -34.40
C VAL A 19 -17.31 -17.33 -35.12
N ALA A 20 -17.40 -17.54 -36.44
CA ALA A 20 -16.29 -18.02 -37.25
C ALA A 20 -15.15 -17.00 -37.41
N ALA A 21 -15.45 -15.70 -37.52
CA ALA A 21 -14.47 -14.63 -37.60
C ALA A 21 -13.74 -14.40 -36.27
N TRP A 22 -14.41 -14.65 -35.12
CA TRP A 22 -13.78 -14.55 -33.80
C TRP A 22 -12.62 -15.52 -33.61
N LYS A 23 -12.67 -16.74 -34.18
CA LYS A 23 -11.55 -17.69 -34.05
C LYS A 23 -10.25 -17.16 -34.68
N THR A 24 -10.37 -16.46 -35.80
CA THR A 24 -9.24 -15.85 -36.50
C THR A 24 -8.84 -14.52 -35.83
N HIS A 25 -9.83 -13.67 -35.53
CA HIS A 25 -9.60 -12.39 -34.86
C HIS A 25 -9.03 -12.58 -33.44
N LYS A 26 -9.39 -13.61 -32.68
CA LYS A 26 -8.86 -13.84 -31.32
C LYS A 26 -7.34 -13.95 -31.29
N LYS A 27 -6.71 -14.58 -32.30
CA LYS A 27 -5.24 -14.67 -32.37
C LYS A 27 -4.63 -13.31 -32.67
N GLU A 28 -5.23 -12.58 -33.60
CA GLU A 28 -4.75 -11.27 -34.02
C GLU A 28 -5.02 -10.18 -32.98
N CYS A 29 -6.21 -10.14 -32.37
CA CYS A 29 -6.56 -9.31 -31.24
C CYS A 29 -5.61 -9.54 -30.06
N LYS A 30 -5.27 -10.79 -29.73
CA LYS A 30 -4.24 -11.08 -28.71
C LYS A 30 -2.88 -10.52 -29.11
N ARG A 31 -2.49 -10.64 -30.37
CA ARG A 31 -1.22 -10.09 -30.89
C ARG A 31 -1.20 -8.56 -30.85
N ILE A 32 -2.26 -7.90 -31.31
CA ILE A 32 -2.42 -6.44 -31.33
C ILE A 32 -2.51 -5.89 -29.91
N SER A 33 -3.29 -6.50 -29.04
CA SER A 33 -3.34 -6.12 -27.61
C SER A 33 -1.98 -6.35 -26.94
N ALA A 34 -1.26 -7.43 -27.25
CA ALA A 34 0.11 -7.67 -26.75
C ALA A 34 1.15 -6.72 -27.36
N GLN A 35 0.98 -6.25 -28.59
CA GLN A 35 1.84 -5.24 -29.22
C GLN A 35 1.55 -3.83 -28.71
N LYS A 36 0.28 -3.49 -28.45
CA LYS A 36 -0.12 -2.26 -27.74
C LYS A 36 0.30 -2.28 -26.28
N GLN A 37 0.34 -3.46 -25.65
CA GLN A 37 0.94 -3.70 -24.33
C GLN A 37 2.47 -3.92 -24.39
N GLY A 38 3.04 -3.97 -25.59
CA GLY A 38 4.47 -4.20 -25.84
C GLY A 38 5.32 -2.93 -25.74
N SER A 39 4.74 -1.82 -25.31
CA SER A 39 5.43 -0.59 -24.96
C SER A 39 5.00 -0.19 -23.54
N ALA A 40 5.83 -0.12 -22.52
CA ALA A 40 7.23 -0.41 -22.38
C ALA A 40 7.35 -1.13 -21.02
N LEU A 41 8.27 -2.08 -20.89
CA LEU A 41 8.76 -2.33 -19.54
C LEU A 41 9.26 -0.97 -19.01
N PRO A 42 8.95 -0.59 -17.77
CA PRO A 42 9.42 0.68 -17.23
C PRO A 42 10.92 0.80 -17.49
N ASP A 43 11.30 1.88 -18.17
CA ASP A 43 12.66 2.12 -18.66
C ASP A 43 13.62 2.36 -17.48
N SER A 44 13.07 2.55 -16.28
CA SER A 44 13.84 2.63 -15.04
C SER A 44 13.09 2.12 -13.81
N GLU A 45 13.85 1.75 -12.78
CA GLU A 45 13.34 1.44 -11.44
C GLU A 45 12.55 2.59 -10.81
N ALA A 46 12.89 3.84 -11.16
CA ALA A 46 12.14 5.02 -10.70
C ALA A 46 10.71 5.05 -11.26
N GLU A 47 10.52 4.62 -12.51
CA GLU A 47 9.19 4.52 -13.12
C GLU A 47 8.36 3.40 -12.49
N LEU A 48 8.98 2.28 -12.11
CA LEU A 48 8.30 1.22 -11.33
C LEU A 48 7.78 1.76 -9.99
N ARG A 49 8.64 2.46 -9.25
CA ARG A 49 8.33 2.99 -7.91
C ARG A 49 7.18 3.97 -7.89
N LYS A 50 7.04 4.82 -8.91
CA LYS A 50 5.98 5.84 -8.97
C LYS A 50 4.81 5.47 -9.88
N GLY A 51 4.98 4.47 -10.74
CA GLY A 51 4.01 4.12 -11.79
C GLY A 51 2.65 3.65 -11.27
N TRP A 52 2.59 3.11 -10.05
CA TRP A 52 1.34 2.66 -9.43
C TRP A 52 0.32 3.79 -9.22
N ALA A 53 0.76 5.05 -9.08
CA ALA A 53 -0.12 6.18 -8.83
C ALA A 53 -0.71 6.79 -10.12
N ASN A 54 -0.21 6.39 -11.29
CA ASN A 54 -0.58 6.98 -12.57
C ASN A 54 -2.06 6.72 -12.89
N GLY A 55 -2.77 7.79 -13.24
CA GLY A 55 -4.19 7.74 -13.58
C GLY A 55 -5.15 7.55 -12.39
N LEU A 56 -4.64 7.41 -11.16
CA LEU A 56 -5.47 7.41 -9.95
C LEU A 56 -5.78 8.84 -9.50
N SER A 57 -6.99 9.04 -8.96
CA SER A 57 -7.31 10.24 -8.20
C SER A 57 -6.49 10.28 -6.90
N ARG A 58 -6.45 11.43 -6.23
CA ARG A 58 -5.71 11.56 -4.97
C ARG A 58 -6.25 10.60 -3.90
N ASP A 59 -7.56 10.51 -3.76
CA ASP A 59 -8.20 9.67 -2.75
C ASP A 59 -7.98 8.18 -3.06
N ASP A 60 -8.01 7.79 -4.34
CA ASP A 60 -7.69 6.42 -4.75
C ASP A 60 -6.22 6.07 -4.48
N ARG A 61 -5.29 7.03 -4.53
CA ARG A 61 -3.88 6.78 -4.19
C ARG A 61 -3.70 6.52 -2.71
N TYR A 62 -4.40 7.27 -1.86
CA TYR A 62 -4.37 7.08 -0.41
C TYR A 62 -4.95 5.73 -0.03
N GLU A 63 -6.09 5.40 -0.62
CA GLU A 63 -6.71 4.09 -0.42
C GLU A 63 -5.81 2.95 -0.93
N TRP A 64 -5.23 3.07 -2.13
CA TRP A 64 -4.32 2.07 -2.69
C TRP A 64 -3.11 1.80 -1.79
N LEU A 65 -2.44 2.87 -1.31
CA LEU A 65 -1.27 2.71 -0.44
C LEU A 65 -1.64 2.10 0.91
N THR A 66 -2.81 2.45 1.45
CA THR A 66 -3.36 1.81 2.66
C THR A 66 -3.65 0.33 2.41
N ASP A 67 -4.23 -0.02 1.26
CA ASP A 67 -4.50 -1.40 0.89
C ASP A 67 -3.20 -2.22 0.72
N CYS A 68 -2.12 -1.59 0.27
CA CYS A 68 -0.81 -2.23 0.20
C CYS A 68 -0.30 -2.63 1.59
N PHE A 69 -0.44 -1.77 2.58
CA PHE A 69 -0.11 -2.08 3.97
C PHE A 69 -0.96 -3.23 4.50
N ARG A 70 -2.29 -3.12 4.40
CA ARG A 70 -3.22 -4.12 4.95
C ARG A 70 -3.01 -5.50 4.34
N MET A 71 -2.79 -5.56 3.02
CA MET A 71 -2.47 -6.81 2.35
C MET A 71 -1.06 -7.32 2.66
N ARG A 72 -0.09 -6.45 2.97
CA ARG A 72 1.23 -6.89 3.41
C ARG A 72 1.17 -7.58 4.77
N MET A 73 0.31 -7.14 5.69
CA MET A 73 0.09 -7.83 6.97
C MET A 73 -0.46 -9.25 6.75
N ASP A 74 -1.45 -9.39 5.86
CA ASP A 74 -1.97 -10.72 5.45
C ASP A 74 -0.89 -11.59 4.80
N ASP A 75 -0.09 -11.03 3.88
CA ASP A 75 0.98 -11.76 3.21
C ASP A 75 2.10 -12.17 4.19
N LEU A 76 2.44 -11.36 5.20
CA LEU A 76 3.42 -11.72 6.23
C LEU A 76 2.94 -12.92 7.06
N TYR A 77 1.65 -12.92 7.43
CA TYR A 77 1.04 -14.07 8.09
C TYR A 77 1.06 -15.31 7.20
N CYS A 78 0.58 -15.19 5.96
CA CYS A 78 0.42 -16.33 5.05
C CYS A 78 1.76 -16.87 4.51
N TRP A 79 2.70 -16.00 4.15
CA TRP A 79 3.92 -16.33 3.39
C TRP A 79 5.22 -15.89 4.07
N GLY A 80 5.15 -14.99 5.04
CA GLY A 80 6.30 -14.49 5.81
C GLY A 80 6.72 -15.40 6.98
N GLY A 81 6.15 -16.60 7.10
CA GLY A 81 6.49 -17.54 8.18
C GLY A 81 5.50 -17.53 9.35
N GLY A 82 4.32 -16.93 9.20
CA GLY A 82 3.32 -16.83 10.27
C GLY A 82 3.52 -15.60 11.16
N GLU A 83 4.20 -14.57 10.66
CA GLU A 83 4.44 -13.33 11.41
C GLU A 83 3.11 -12.59 11.63
N LEU A 84 2.74 -12.42 12.90
CA LEU A 84 1.54 -11.72 13.33
C LEU A 84 1.93 -10.26 13.64
N ARG A 85 1.52 -9.33 12.77
CA ARG A 85 1.84 -7.90 12.87
C ARG A 85 0.62 -7.03 12.52
N GLY A 86 0.66 -5.78 12.98
CA GLY A 86 -0.43 -4.83 12.74
C GLY A 86 -1.78 -5.42 13.17
N VAL A 87 -2.80 -5.30 12.32
CA VAL A 87 -4.15 -5.83 12.63
C VAL A 87 -4.29 -7.35 12.62
N MET A 88 -3.21 -8.08 12.26
CA MET A 88 -3.17 -9.54 12.33
C MET A 88 -2.62 -10.03 13.68
N ASP A 89 -2.01 -9.16 14.48
CA ASP A 89 -1.56 -9.49 15.82
C ASP A 89 -2.77 -9.60 16.77
N PRO A 90 -3.00 -10.76 17.42
CA PRO A 90 -4.05 -10.90 18.42
C PRO A 90 -3.92 -9.93 19.59
N GLU A 91 -2.73 -9.39 19.87
CA GLU A 91 -2.51 -8.41 20.93
C GLU A 91 -2.39 -6.97 20.37
N ALA A 92 -2.86 -6.74 19.13
CA ALA A 92 -2.82 -5.44 18.49
C ALA A 92 -3.55 -4.38 19.32
N THR A 93 -2.90 -3.23 19.52
CA THR A 93 -3.49 -2.03 20.11
C THR A 93 -3.50 -0.91 19.07
N PRO A 94 -4.28 0.17 19.25
CA PRO A 94 -4.24 1.33 18.35
C PRO A 94 -2.82 1.89 18.21
N LYS A 95 -2.04 1.87 19.30
CA LYS A 95 -0.64 2.27 19.33
C LYS A 95 0.22 1.36 18.45
N SER A 96 0.21 0.05 18.69
CA SER A 96 1.09 -0.87 17.92
C SER A 96 0.75 -0.89 16.42
N VAL A 97 -0.53 -0.75 16.08
CA VAL A 97 -0.96 -0.61 14.68
C VAL A 97 -0.51 0.73 14.07
N SER A 98 -0.53 1.81 14.86
CA SER A 98 0.00 3.11 14.42
C SER A 98 1.49 3.07 14.15
N GLU A 99 2.27 2.45 15.04
CA GLU A 99 3.72 2.26 14.90
C GLU A 99 4.08 1.45 13.66
N GLU A 100 3.38 0.34 13.45
CA GLU A 100 3.55 -0.51 12.27
C GLU A 100 3.23 0.25 10.98
N PHE A 101 2.16 1.06 10.97
CA PHE A 101 1.81 1.91 9.82
C PHE A 101 2.78 3.08 9.61
N TRP A 102 3.39 3.59 10.69
CA TRP A 102 4.45 4.59 10.64
C TRP A 102 5.70 4.03 9.98
N ILE A 103 6.15 2.82 10.35
CA ILE A 103 7.30 2.14 9.71
C ILE A 103 7.06 1.99 8.21
N PHE A 104 5.87 1.51 7.83
CA PHE A 104 5.46 1.41 6.43
C PHE A 104 5.59 2.75 5.69
N SER A 105 5.16 3.84 6.33
CA SER A 105 5.22 5.19 5.77
C SER A 105 6.65 5.71 5.62
N LYS A 106 7.52 5.48 6.62
CA LYS A 106 8.95 5.82 6.58
C LYS A 106 9.67 5.07 5.46
N LEU A 107 9.37 3.78 5.31
CA LEU A 107 9.90 2.95 4.24
C LEU A 107 9.43 3.45 2.85
N ALA A 108 8.17 3.89 2.71
CA ALA A 108 7.65 4.43 1.45
C ALA A 108 8.36 5.73 1.02
N VAL A 109 8.66 6.63 1.97
CA VAL A 109 9.47 7.83 1.74
C VAL A 109 10.89 7.44 1.33
N LYS A 110 11.55 6.60 2.13
CA LYS A 110 12.93 6.18 1.92
C LYS A 110 13.15 5.52 0.57
N ASN A 111 12.26 4.62 0.18
CA ASN A 111 12.31 3.92 -1.10
C ASN A 111 11.70 4.71 -2.26
N LYS A 112 11.33 5.99 -2.03
CA LYS A 112 10.86 6.93 -3.07
C LYS A 112 9.66 6.40 -3.85
N VAL A 113 8.76 5.69 -3.16
CA VAL A 113 7.55 5.09 -3.75
C VAL A 113 6.42 6.12 -3.85
N LEU A 114 6.45 7.16 -3.01
CA LEU A 114 5.43 8.19 -2.99
C LEU A 114 5.54 9.15 -4.20
N PRO A 115 4.40 9.67 -4.69
CA PRO A 115 4.36 10.85 -5.55
C PRO A 115 5.06 12.06 -4.90
N GLU A 116 5.53 13.00 -5.72
CA GLU A 116 6.29 14.18 -5.24
C GLU A 116 5.46 15.10 -4.34
N VAL A 117 4.16 15.20 -4.58
CA VAL A 117 3.23 15.95 -3.73
C VAL A 117 2.40 14.93 -2.97
N TRP A 118 2.64 14.86 -1.66
CA TRP A 118 1.91 13.97 -0.75
C TRP A 118 1.40 14.75 0.46
N ASP A 119 0.10 14.67 0.70
CA ASP A 119 -0.57 15.32 1.83
C ASP A 119 -0.78 14.26 2.91
N TRP A 120 0.13 14.24 3.88
CA TRP A 120 0.12 13.27 4.98
C TRP A 120 -1.14 13.36 5.83
N LYS A 121 -1.66 14.57 6.08
CA LYS A 121 -2.88 14.74 6.88
C LYS A 121 -4.09 14.13 6.18
N ALA A 122 -4.27 14.42 4.90
CA ALA A 122 -5.37 13.83 4.12
C ALA A 122 -5.21 12.31 3.95
N PHE A 123 -3.97 11.83 3.75
CA PHE A 123 -3.67 10.41 3.68
C PHE A 123 -4.03 9.67 4.98
N LEU A 124 -3.53 10.15 6.13
CA LEU A 124 -3.76 9.52 7.42
C LEU A 124 -5.23 9.58 7.86
N THR A 125 -5.95 10.66 7.51
CA THR A 125 -7.41 10.75 7.70
C THR A 125 -8.16 9.67 6.91
N LYS A 126 -7.73 9.38 5.67
CA LYS A 126 -8.33 8.31 4.86
C LYS A 126 -7.93 6.93 5.39
N ALA A 127 -6.68 6.78 5.83
CA ALA A 127 -6.13 5.52 6.32
C ALA A 127 -6.79 5.08 7.65
N SER A 128 -7.14 6.00 8.55
CA SER A 128 -7.73 5.64 9.86
C SER A 128 -9.07 4.91 9.72
N GLY A 129 -9.82 5.16 8.65
CA GLY A 129 -11.06 4.43 8.33
C GLY A 129 -10.85 3.06 7.68
N LEU A 130 -9.61 2.66 7.39
CA LEU A 130 -9.28 1.47 6.61
C LEU A 130 -8.30 0.54 7.33
N VAL A 131 -7.24 1.09 7.92
CA VAL A 131 -6.17 0.37 8.61
C VAL A 131 -6.68 -0.64 9.65
N PRO A 132 -7.70 -0.34 10.48
CA PRO A 132 -8.25 -1.29 11.47
C PRO A 132 -8.82 -2.61 10.92
N TYR A 133 -9.00 -2.73 9.60
CA TYR A 133 -9.67 -3.86 8.99
C TYR A 133 -8.68 -4.68 8.17
N ALA A 134 -8.73 -6.01 8.32
CA ALA A 134 -7.99 -6.91 7.45
C ALA A 134 -8.37 -6.69 5.98
N PHE A 135 -7.41 -6.94 5.08
CA PHE A 135 -7.61 -6.82 3.64
C PHE A 135 -6.86 -7.92 2.92
N GLU A 136 -7.58 -8.98 2.56
CA GLU A 136 -7.02 -10.17 1.96
C GLU A 136 -6.91 -10.05 0.44
N LYS A 137 -6.24 -11.03 -0.17
CA LYS A 137 -6.20 -11.17 -1.64
C LYS A 137 -7.60 -11.24 -2.27
N ALA A 138 -8.60 -11.79 -1.59
CA ALA A 138 -9.97 -11.88 -2.10
C ALA A 138 -10.59 -10.48 -2.25
N ASP A 139 -10.44 -9.64 -1.21
CA ASP A 139 -10.91 -8.25 -1.20
C ASP A 139 -10.24 -7.44 -2.32
N ALA A 140 -8.92 -7.61 -2.50
CA ALA A 140 -8.18 -6.97 -3.58
C ALA A 140 -8.73 -7.32 -4.97
N LYS A 141 -9.10 -8.59 -5.19
CA LYS A 141 -9.67 -9.04 -6.46
C LYS A 141 -11.07 -8.50 -6.68
N GLU A 142 -11.89 -8.47 -5.64
CA GLU A 142 -13.25 -7.92 -5.72
C GLU A 142 -13.20 -6.43 -6.03
N LYS A 143 -12.37 -5.68 -5.30
CA LYS A 143 -12.27 -4.23 -5.38
C LYS A 143 -11.60 -3.73 -6.67
N TYR A 144 -10.50 -4.36 -7.09
CA TYR A 144 -9.69 -3.91 -8.22
C TYR A 144 -9.82 -4.78 -9.47
N GLY A 145 -10.67 -5.82 -9.42
CA GLY A 145 -10.95 -6.75 -10.52
C GLY A 145 -9.83 -7.74 -10.84
N ARG A 146 -8.61 -7.50 -10.35
CA ARG A 146 -7.42 -8.34 -10.57
C ARG A 146 -6.36 -8.02 -9.51
N GLU A 147 -5.75 -9.05 -8.94
CA GLU A 147 -4.55 -8.92 -8.11
C GLU A 147 -3.59 -10.08 -8.40
N ASN A 148 -2.44 -9.75 -8.96
CA ASN A 148 -1.34 -10.68 -9.22
C ASN A 148 -0.02 -9.91 -9.19
N VAL A 149 0.99 -10.43 -8.47
CA VAL A 149 2.33 -9.83 -8.32
C VAL A 149 2.93 -9.44 -9.67
N PHE A 150 2.75 -10.32 -10.67
CA PHE A 150 3.28 -10.11 -12.03
C PHE A 150 2.59 -8.98 -12.80
N SER A 151 1.47 -8.45 -12.31
CA SER A 151 0.80 -7.32 -12.96
C SER A 151 1.69 -6.09 -12.96
N GLY A 152 2.49 -5.87 -11.91
CA GLY A 152 3.45 -4.77 -11.85
C GLY A 152 4.52 -4.85 -12.95
N MET A 153 5.05 -6.06 -13.19
CA MET A 153 6.07 -6.29 -14.23
C MET A 153 5.53 -6.17 -15.66
N LEU A 154 4.23 -6.34 -15.87
CA LEU A 154 3.58 -6.22 -17.18
C LEU A 154 2.92 -4.85 -17.39
N GLY A 155 3.37 -3.82 -16.65
CA GLY A 155 2.87 -2.45 -16.77
C GLY A 155 1.48 -2.21 -16.17
N GLY A 156 0.98 -3.16 -15.38
CA GLY A 156 -0.22 -3.02 -14.56
C GLY A 156 0.10 -2.56 -13.13
N ARG A 157 -0.94 -2.45 -12.31
CA ARG A 157 -0.82 -2.14 -10.88
C ARG A 157 -1.02 -3.42 -10.06
N SER A 158 -0.20 -3.61 -9.04
CA SER A 158 -0.35 -4.69 -8.04
C SER A 158 -0.01 -4.14 -6.66
N LEU A 159 -0.89 -4.41 -5.70
CA LEU A 159 -0.67 -4.05 -4.31
C LEU A 159 0.57 -4.75 -3.75
N ARG A 160 0.79 -6.03 -4.10
CA ARG A 160 1.98 -6.79 -3.64
C ARG A 160 3.27 -6.19 -4.16
N CYS A 161 3.31 -5.92 -5.46
CA CYS A 161 4.48 -5.30 -6.08
C CYS A 161 4.76 -3.93 -5.45
N THR A 162 3.71 -3.14 -5.19
CA THR A 162 3.86 -1.84 -4.51
C THR A 162 4.38 -2.02 -3.07
N GLY A 163 3.86 -3.00 -2.32
CA GLY A 163 4.32 -3.32 -0.97
C GLY A 163 5.79 -3.78 -0.94
N GLU A 164 6.22 -4.62 -1.87
CA GLU A 164 7.63 -5.02 -2.00
C GLU A 164 8.55 -3.84 -2.31
N LEU A 165 8.11 -2.91 -3.17
CA LEU A 165 8.85 -1.67 -3.44
C LEU A 165 8.95 -0.77 -2.20
N ILE A 166 7.92 -0.76 -1.34
CA ILE A 166 7.93 -0.02 -0.08
C ILE A 166 8.87 -0.66 0.93
N TYR A 167 8.77 -1.95 1.17
CA TYR A 167 9.62 -2.64 2.15
C TYR A 167 11.06 -2.86 1.67
N GLY A 168 11.29 -2.78 0.34
CA GLY A 168 12.57 -3.14 -0.28
C GLY A 168 12.86 -4.65 -0.18
N SER A 169 11.87 -5.47 0.19
CA SER A 169 12.02 -6.91 0.40
C SER A 169 10.80 -7.69 -0.05
N SER A 170 11.06 -8.88 -0.58
CA SER A 170 10.04 -9.89 -0.86
C SER A 170 9.40 -10.37 0.44
N VAL A 171 8.10 -10.64 0.40
CA VAL A 171 7.41 -11.30 1.53
C VAL A 171 7.69 -12.81 1.56
N MET A 172 8.03 -13.41 0.42
CA MET A 172 8.38 -14.84 0.34
C MET A 172 9.76 -15.06 0.95
N GLY A 173 9.81 -15.78 2.07
CA GLY A 173 11.04 -15.94 2.85
C GLY A 173 11.42 -14.65 3.57
N TYR A 174 10.40 -13.96 4.09
CA TYR A 174 10.53 -12.68 4.76
C TYR A 174 11.69 -12.67 5.77
N ASN A 175 12.54 -11.66 5.60
CA ASN A 175 13.57 -11.27 6.54
C ASN A 175 13.54 -9.74 6.55
N PRO A 176 13.32 -9.09 7.71
CA PRO A 176 13.26 -7.63 7.77
C PRO A 176 14.50 -7.01 7.11
N SER A 177 14.29 -5.95 6.34
CA SER A 177 15.43 -5.21 5.79
C SER A 177 16.19 -4.51 6.93
N PRO A 178 17.49 -4.21 6.77
CA PRO A 178 18.22 -3.43 7.79
C PRO A 178 17.53 -2.11 8.14
N ASP A 179 16.85 -1.52 7.17
CA ASP A 179 16.13 -0.27 7.33
C ASP A 179 14.83 -0.44 8.12
N GLU A 180 14.08 -1.51 7.83
CA GLU A 180 12.90 -1.88 8.61
C GLU A 180 13.27 -2.14 10.07
N SER A 181 14.30 -2.94 10.33
CA SER A 181 14.80 -3.18 11.69
C SER A 181 15.27 -1.91 12.39
N ALA A 182 15.94 -1.00 11.67
CA ALA A 182 16.37 0.28 12.23
C ALA A 182 15.18 1.16 12.65
N PHE A 183 14.10 1.18 11.87
CA PHE A 183 12.89 1.92 12.24
C PHE A 183 12.15 1.31 13.43
N PHE A 184 12.13 -0.02 13.54
CA PHE A 184 11.61 -0.70 14.74
C PHE A 184 12.38 -0.31 15.99
N ASN A 185 13.71 -0.33 15.93
CA ASN A 185 14.54 0.08 17.06
C ASN A 185 14.31 1.56 17.40
N ALA A 186 14.17 2.43 16.40
CA ALA A 186 13.90 3.84 16.63
C ALA A 186 12.56 4.08 17.36
N ILE A 187 11.50 3.34 17.03
CA ILE A 187 10.23 3.43 17.78
C ILE A 187 10.43 3.01 19.24
N ALA A 188 11.11 1.89 19.47
CA ALA A 188 11.35 1.39 20.82
C ALA A 188 12.20 2.34 21.67
N GLU A 189 13.11 3.10 21.04
CA GLU A 189 13.96 4.08 21.72
C GLU A 189 13.26 5.43 21.97
N THR A 190 12.33 5.83 21.09
CA THR A 190 11.68 7.16 21.14
C THR A 190 10.33 7.16 21.86
N GLU A 191 9.82 5.99 22.25
CA GLU A 191 8.51 5.82 22.89
C GLU A 191 7.42 6.69 22.21
N LEU A 192 7.44 6.68 20.86
CA LEU A 192 6.88 7.72 20.00
C LEU A 192 5.43 8.13 20.34
N PHE A 193 4.63 7.19 20.87
CA PHE A 193 3.22 7.35 21.19
C PHE A 193 2.88 7.10 22.67
N GLU A 194 3.86 7.13 23.56
CA GLU A 194 3.57 7.07 24.99
C GLU A 194 2.98 8.39 25.46
N HIS A 195 1.91 8.27 26.25
CA HIS A 195 1.33 9.37 27.00
C HIS A 195 2.05 9.41 28.34
N ASP A 196 2.75 10.52 28.60
CA ASP A 196 3.27 10.78 29.94
C ASP A 196 2.10 10.95 30.91
N GLU A 197 1.74 9.88 31.63
CA GLU A 197 0.70 9.94 32.67
C GLU A 197 1.10 10.88 33.83
N GLU A 198 2.39 11.21 33.96
CA GLU A 198 2.93 12.01 35.06
C GLU A 198 3.73 13.24 34.60
N GLY A 199 3.13 14.09 33.76
CA GLY A 199 3.53 15.51 33.65
C GLY A 199 5.03 15.78 33.44
N SER A 200 5.70 14.89 32.71
CA SER A 200 7.10 15.07 32.32
C SER A 200 7.20 16.34 31.48
N THR A 201 8.04 17.29 31.91
CA THR A 201 8.30 18.54 31.19
C THR A 201 9.62 18.45 30.40
N HIS A 202 10.02 17.26 29.97
CA HIS A 202 11.26 17.09 29.22
C HIS A 202 11.06 17.57 27.77
N GLU A 203 11.24 18.88 27.56
CA GLU A 203 11.20 19.52 26.23
C GLU A 203 12.12 18.85 25.20
N GLU A 204 13.18 18.15 25.64
CA GLU A 204 14.11 17.42 24.75
C GLU A 204 13.47 16.20 24.08
N ASP A 205 12.54 15.49 24.75
CA ASP A 205 11.92 14.27 24.21
C ASP A 205 10.91 14.60 23.10
N ASP A 206 10.25 15.76 23.20
CA ASP A 206 9.30 16.24 22.19
C ASP A 206 9.99 16.59 20.87
N ASP A 207 11.21 17.14 20.92
CA ASP A 207 11.98 17.47 19.72
C ASP A 207 12.40 16.20 18.97
N ASP A 208 12.83 15.16 19.66
CA ASP A 208 13.23 13.88 19.04
C ASP A 208 12.04 13.17 18.38
N ARG A 209 10.87 13.14 19.05
CA ARG A 209 9.62 12.60 18.49
C ARG A 209 9.16 13.41 17.29
N ALA A 210 9.22 14.74 17.36
CA ALA A 210 8.88 15.62 16.25
C ALA A 210 9.79 15.37 15.04
N ASN A 211 11.10 15.23 15.28
CA ASN A 211 12.10 14.92 14.26
C ASN A 211 11.87 13.54 13.63
N ALA A 212 11.51 12.53 14.42
CA ALA A 212 11.23 11.19 13.92
C ALA A 212 10.10 11.18 12.88
N CYS A 213 9.06 12.01 13.08
CA CYS A 213 7.91 12.10 12.18
C CYS A 213 8.00 13.18 11.09
N ALA A 214 9.05 13.99 11.05
CA ALA A 214 9.11 15.19 10.21
C ALA A 214 8.93 14.92 8.70
N ASP A 215 9.47 13.81 8.20
CA ASP A 215 9.38 13.38 6.80
C ASP A 215 8.05 12.69 6.44
N VAL A 216 7.27 12.31 7.46
CA VAL A 216 5.97 11.62 7.33
C VAL A 216 4.81 12.44 7.88
N GLY A 217 4.92 13.77 7.83
CA GLY A 217 3.82 14.70 8.14
C GLY A 217 3.85 15.34 9.53
N GLY A 218 4.82 14.98 10.37
CA GLY A 218 5.00 15.52 11.71
C GLY A 218 4.20 14.78 12.79
N LEU A 219 4.66 14.92 14.04
CA LEU A 219 4.14 14.19 15.20
C LEU A 219 2.63 14.40 15.42
N GLU A 220 2.15 15.63 15.31
CA GLU A 220 0.73 15.97 15.52
C GLU A 220 -0.21 15.15 14.62
N VAL A 221 0.17 14.92 13.36
CA VAL A 221 -0.69 14.17 12.43
C VAL A 221 -0.75 12.68 12.82
N TRP A 222 0.34 12.14 13.35
CA TRP A 222 0.39 10.75 13.82
C TRP A 222 -0.32 10.55 15.15
N LEU A 223 -0.25 11.52 16.08
CA LEU A 223 -1.04 11.49 17.31
C LEU A 223 -2.54 11.50 16.99
N ASN A 224 -2.97 12.36 16.07
CA ASN A 224 -4.37 12.37 15.58
C ASN A 224 -4.75 11.04 14.93
N PHE A 225 -3.87 10.44 14.13
CA PHE A 225 -4.12 9.14 13.52
C PHE A 225 -4.32 8.03 14.57
N CYS A 226 -3.45 7.98 15.58
CA CYS A 226 -3.57 7.03 16.69
C CYS A 226 -4.87 7.24 17.47
N GLU A 227 -5.23 8.48 17.78
CA GLU A 227 -6.49 8.82 18.46
C GLU A 227 -7.72 8.35 17.67
N GLU A 228 -7.71 8.50 16.33
CA GLU A 228 -8.79 8.00 15.49
C GLU A 228 -8.87 6.46 15.47
N LEU A 229 -7.73 5.76 15.53
CA LEU A 229 -7.72 4.31 15.70
C LEU A 229 -8.26 3.88 17.07
N THR A 230 -8.01 4.66 18.12
CA THR A 230 -8.60 4.40 19.45
C THR A 230 -10.13 4.55 19.43
N LYS A 231 -10.65 5.55 18.71
CA LYS A 231 -12.10 5.76 18.53
C LYS A 231 -12.74 4.66 17.68
N ASN A 232 -12.00 4.10 16.71
CA ASN A 232 -12.46 3.05 15.82
C ASN A 232 -11.42 1.93 15.65
N PRO A 233 -11.25 1.06 16.66
CA PRO A 233 -10.21 0.03 16.65
C PRO A 233 -10.48 -1.09 15.64
N GLY A 234 -11.67 -1.14 15.03
CA GLY A 234 -12.02 -2.29 14.20
C GLY A 234 -12.17 -3.57 15.03
N PRO A 235 -12.37 -4.74 14.38
CA PRO A 235 -12.76 -5.97 15.06
C PRO A 235 -11.61 -6.69 15.78
N ASN A 236 -10.35 -6.43 15.40
CA ASN A 236 -9.19 -7.19 15.85
C ASN A 236 -8.21 -6.38 16.72
N ILE A 237 -8.47 -5.11 16.98
CA ILE A 237 -7.60 -4.28 17.83
C ILE A 237 -8.22 -4.19 19.22
N HIS A 238 -7.45 -4.56 20.23
CA HIS A 238 -7.83 -4.43 21.63
C HIS A 238 -7.86 -2.97 22.03
N GLN A 239 -8.95 -2.56 22.68
CA GLN A 239 -8.97 -1.32 23.46
C GLN A 239 -8.12 -1.55 24.70
N SER A 240 -6.84 -1.19 24.62
CA SER A 240 -6.07 -0.92 25.83
C SER A 240 -6.53 0.42 26.39
N ASP A 241 -6.72 0.51 27.71
CA ASP A 241 -6.88 1.80 28.36
C ASP A 241 -5.57 2.59 28.09
N LEU A 242 -5.68 3.67 27.31
CA LEU A 242 -4.60 4.65 27.09
C LEU A 242 -4.38 5.48 28.34
#